data_AF-A0A3P9PT58-F1
#
_entry.id   AF-A0A3P9PT58-F1
#
_cell.length_a   1.000
_cell.length_b   1.000
_cell.length_c   1.000
_cell.angle_alpha   90.00
_cell.angle_beta   90.00
_cell.angle_gamma   90.00
#
_symmetry.space_group_name_H-M   'P 1'
#
loop_
_entity.id
_entity.type
_entity.pdbx_description
1 polymer ?
#
loop_
_entity_poly.entity_id
_entity_poly.type
_entity_poly.pdbx_seq_one_letter_code
_entity_poly.pdbx_strand_id
1 'polypeptide(L)'
;MSARLLTPPESGVQYELSGPAQGYVAFGWSDDQNMGQDDIYLCGLNSTGAVDVQRAFSVGRTAPTVQPKGALSDIQTSNQNGVLGCTFISKNAIFTSSNFSFTSDQLFYLLLVYGSSSNGIIMKHQNDYSSSQKMALTSPAVVPSDGKQQMIRAHGCLMLLAWMTLCPVGMMVARYLRRSSQVQMFGKDLWFVIHISVMSITVVTTIIAFILAFSYLGGWEYGIHQVLGCLVLCLALIQPILAFMRCAPQHPRRFLFNWAHFVIAVSLKLLAVATVFTGMDMMDSAGWLMKVLGGFAGWEALLLILMELQARWRSAAAGGSGPVEPDKVQQDVLLVALFLTGNLAFLIALLVGIGQAVHS
;
A
#
# COMPACT_ATOMS: atom_id res chain seq x y z
N MET A 1 20.83 14.76 3.59
CA MET A 1 20.87 15.86 4.58
C MET A 1 22.00 15.58 5.56
N SER A 2 22.79 16.58 5.91
CA SER A 2 23.74 16.53 7.01
C SER A 2 23.53 17.74 7.93
N ALA A 3 23.82 17.57 9.22
CA ALA A 3 23.77 18.63 10.22
C ALA A 3 25.03 18.57 11.06
N ARG A 4 25.67 19.71 11.28
CA ARG A 4 26.91 19.85 12.06
C ARG A 4 26.80 21.03 13.00
N LEU A 5 26.89 20.77 14.31
CA LEU A 5 27.04 21.83 15.30
C LEU A 5 28.40 22.50 15.14
N LEU A 6 28.41 23.83 15.06
CA LEU A 6 29.63 24.63 14.93
C LEU A 6 30.29 24.85 16.29
N THR A 7 31.60 25.13 16.28
CA THR A 7 32.39 25.41 17.48
C THR A 7 32.91 26.85 17.44
N PRO A 8 32.57 27.71 18.43
CA PRO A 8 31.75 27.42 19.62
C PRO A 8 30.25 27.21 19.29
N PRO A 9 29.46 26.51 20.15
CA PRO A 9 28.04 26.18 19.89
C PRO A 9 27.14 27.37 19.57
N GLU A 10 27.46 28.57 20.07
CA GLU A 10 26.77 29.83 19.78
C GLU A 10 26.86 30.26 18.30
N SER A 11 27.80 29.66 17.56
CA SER A 11 27.91 29.81 16.11
C SER A 11 26.75 29.15 15.35
N GLY A 12 25.95 28.30 16.02
CA GLY A 12 24.77 27.67 15.45
C GLY A 12 25.05 26.33 14.78
N VAL A 13 24.12 25.88 13.96
CA VAL A 13 24.16 24.58 13.30
C VAL A 13 24.23 24.79 11.80
N GLN A 14 25.24 24.18 11.17
CA GLN A 14 25.35 24.13 9.72
C GLN A 14 24.54 22.96 9.19
N TYR A 15 23.62 23.24 8.28
CA TYR A 15 22.83 22.25 7.57
C TYR A 15 23.25 22.18 6.12
N GLU A 16 23.25 20.96 5.59
CA GLU A 16 23.45 20.67 4.17
C GLU A 16 22.32 19.79 3.67
N LEU A 17 21.67 20.25 2.61
CA LEU A 17 20.56 19.58 1.95
C LEU A 17 20.89 19.37 0.48
N SER A 18 20.57 18.19 -0.02
CA SER A 18 20.66 17.87 -1.44
C SER A 18 19.48 17.01 -1.86
N GLY A 19 18.98 17.25 -3.06
CA GLY A 19 17.81 16.54 -3.59
C GLY A 19 17.59 16.78 -5.09
N PRO A 20 16.52 16.23 -5.67
CA PRO A 20 16.23 16.39 -7.10
C PRO A 20 15.99 17.85 -7.49
N ALA A 21 16.59 18.33 -8.59
CA ALA A 21 16.55 19.73 -8.99
C ALA A 21 15.17 20.27 -9.39
N GLN A 22 14.23 19.41 -9.80
CA GLN A 22 12.90 19.83 -10.28
C GLN A 22 11.88 20.06 -9.13
N GLY A 23 12.35 20.31 -7.91
CA GLY A 23 11.47 20.33 -6.76
C GLY A 23 12.04 20.97 -5.51
N TYR A 24 11.86 20.28 -4.39
CA TYR A 24 12.36 20.68 -3.09
C TYR A 24 12.83 19.47 -2.29
N VAL A 25 13.74 19.72 -1.37
CA VAL A 25 14.07 18.85 -0.25
C VAL A 25 13.82 19.62 1.03
N ALA A 26 13.21 19.00 2.01
CA ALA A 26 12.93 19.63 3.29
C ALA A 26 13.18 18.67 4.43
N PHE A 27 13.59 19.21 5.57
CA PHE A 27 13.64 18.46 6.82
C PHE A 27 12.91 19.22 7.91
N GLY A 28 12.38 18.48 8.88
CA GLY A 28 11.73 19.03 10.05
C GLY A 28 12.16 18.33 11.33
N TRP A 29 12.10 19.08 12.42
CA TRP A 29 12.30 18.55 13.77
C TRP A 29 10.95 18.38 14.43
N SER A 30 10.67 17.17 14.93
CA SER A 30 9.37 16.81 15.48
C SER A 30 9.47 16.17 16.87
N ASP A 31 8.39 16.30 17.64
CA ASP A 31 8.22 15.62 18.93
C ASP A 31 7.82 14.14 18.75
N ASP A 32 7.27 13.78 17.58
CA ASP A 32 6.82 12.44 17.21
C ASP A 32 7.26 12.06 15.77
N GLN A 33 6.80 10.92 15.25
CA GLN A 33 7.15 10.40 13.92
C GLN A 33 6.16 10.81 12.82
N ASN A 34 5.36 11.85 13.04
CA ASN A 34 4.33 12.30 12.12
C ASN A 34 4.49 13.79 11.84
N MET A 35 4.26 14.18 10.59
CA MET A 35 4.14 15.59 10.25
C MET A 35 2.87 16.15 10.92
N GLY A 36 3.05 17.19 11.73
CA GLY A 36 2.04 17.74 12.59
C GLY A 36 2.37 19.17 12.98
N GLN A 37 3.14 19.37 14.05
CA GLN A 37 3.48 20.68 14.61
C GLN A 37 4.99 20.82 14.71
N ASP A 38 5.63 21.01 13.56
CA ASP A 38 7.06 20.83 13.37
C ASP A 38 7.71 22.06 12.76
N ASP A 39 8.93 22.36 13.19
CA ASP A 39 9.79 23.38 12.56
C ASP A 39 10.50 22.78 11.36
N ILE A 40 10.37 23.43 10.20
CA ILE A 40 10.77 22.90 8.90
C ILE A 40 11.73 23.87 8.20
N TYR A 41 12.78 23.31 7.59
CA TYR A 41 13.63 24.01 6.64
C TYR A 41 13.50 23.37 5.27
N LEU A 42 13.37 24.20 4.24
CA LEU A 42 13.19 23.78 2.85
C LEU A 42 14.29 24.36 1.99
N CYS A 43 14.81 23.54 1.08
CA CYS A 43 15.68 23.93 -0.02
C CYS A 43 14.94 23.59 -1.32
N GLY A 44 14.60 24.59 -2.12
CA GLY A 44 13.79 24.36 -3.32
C GLY A 44 13.79 25.54 -4.27
N LEU A 45 13.20 25.32 -5.45
CA LEU A 45 13.02 26.37 -6.45
C LEU A 45 11.99 27.41 -5.97
N ASN A 46 12.31 28.68 -6.08
CA ASN A 46 11.39 29.79 -5.88
C ASN A 46 10.60 30.10 -7.17
N SER A 47 9.74 31.12 -7.13
CA SER A 47 8.93 31.54 -8.29
C SER A 47 9.73 32.05 -9.49
N THR A 48 10.98 32.47 -9.28
CA THR A 48 11.89 32.90 -10.36
C THR A 48 12.77 31.76 -10.89
N GLY A 49 12.59 30.53 -10.39
CA GLY A 49 13.40 29.37 -10.76
C GLY A 49 14.80 29.34 -10.13
N ALA A 50 15.10 30.25 -9.18
CA ALA A 50 16.32 30.21 -8.40
C ALA A 50 16.14 29.30 -7.18
N VAL A 51 17.21 28.63 -6.75
CA VAL A 51 17.20 27.84 -5.51
C VAL A 51 17.23 28.81 -4.32
N ASP A 52 16.35 28.59 -3.36
CA ASP A 52 16.31 29.35 -2.11
C ASP A 52 16.10 28.43 -0.89
N VAL A 53 16.54 28.91 0.26
CA VAL A 53 16.27 28.31 1.57
C VAL A 53 15.10 29.05 2.23
N GLN A 54 14.07 28.30 2.62
CA GLN A 54 12.92 28.81 3.35
C GLN A 54 12.80 28.11 4.70
N ARG A 55 12.24 28.82 5.68
CA ARG A 55 11.78 28.25 6.93
C ARG A 55 10.26 28.16 6.88
N ALA A 56 9.68 27.11 7.42
CA ALA A 56 8.24 26.94 7.50
C ALA A 56 7.84 26.21 8.78
N PHE A 57 6.55 26.19 9.07
CA PHE A 57 5.99 25.45 10.20
C PHE A 57 4.78 24.64 9.73
N SER A 58 4.72 23.37 10.09
CA SER A 58 3.57 22.50 9.80
C SER A 58 2.47 22.64 10.85
N VAL A 59 1.22 22.52 10.42
CA VAL A 59 0.07 22.27 11.30
C VAL A 59 -0.79 21.17 10.69
N GLY A 60 -0.76 20.00 11.34
CA GLY A 60 -1.39 18.78 10.82
C GLY A 60 -0.79 18.35 9.47
N ARG A 61 -1.58 17.59 8.70
CA ARG A 61 -1.19 17.07 7.37
C ARG A 61 -1.58 18.04 6.24
N THR A 62 -1.19 19.31 6.37
CA THR A 62 -1.47 20.37 5.38
C THR A 62 -0.19 21.03 4.90
N ALA A 63 -0.29 21.85 3.84
CA ALA A 63 0.88 22.59 3.33
C ALA A 63 1.43 23.50 4.45
N PRO A 64 2.75 23.43 4.72
CA PRO A 64 3.35 24.19 5.81
C PRO A 64 3.34 25.70 5.50
N THR A 65 3.23 26.51 6.55
CA THR A 65 3.20 27.97 6.42
C THR A 65 4.61 28.53 6.48
N VAL A 66 5.00 29.33 5.49
CA VAL A 66 6.32 29.97 5.42
C VAL A 66 6.49 30.92 6.61
N GLN A 67 7.64 30.82 7.27
CA GLN A 67 8.04 31.63 8.40
C GLN A 67 9.14 32.62 7.99
N PRO A 68 9.33 33.73 8.71
CA PRO A 68 10.51 34.58 8.55
C PRO A 68 11.79 33.76 8.68
N LYS A 69 12.79 34.04 7.82
CA LYS A 69 14.08 33.33 7.82
C LYS A 69 14.82 33.43 9.17
N GLY A 70 14.56 34.49 9.95
CA GLY A 70 15.13 34.66 11.28
C GLY A 70 16.66 34.69 11.25
N ALA A 71 17.29 33.96 12.16
CA ALA A 71 18.74 33.87 12.30
C ALA A 71 19.38 32.82 11.37
N LEU A 72 19.02 32.89 10.07
CA LEU A 72 19.70 32.14 9.00
C LEU A 72 20.85 32.98 8.43
N SER A 73 22.03 32.38 8.28
CA SER A 73 23.21 33.00 7.67
C SER A 73 23.95 32.05 6.72
N ASP A 74 24.90 32.60 5.97
CA ASP A 74 25.84 31.83 5.13
C ASP A 74 25.14 30.89 4.14
N ILE A 75 24.01 31.35 3.59
CA ILE A 75 23.20 30.59 2.62
C ILE A 75 23.98 30.47 1.31
N GLN A 76 24.30 29.24 0.94
CA GLN A 76 24.90 28.86 -0.33
C GLN A 76 23.93 27.90 -1.03
N THR A 77 23.66 28.17 -2.31
CA THR A 77 22.71 27.39 -3.11
C THR A 77 23.36 26.92 -4.39
N SER A 78 23.05 25.70 -4.81
CA SER A 78 23.52 25.13 -6.07
C SER A 78 22.36 24.43 -6.80
N ASN A 79 22.43 24.45 -8.13
CA ASN A 79 21.57 23.66 -8.99
C ASN A 79 22.44 23.14 -10.15
N GLN A 80 23.04 21.98 -9.98
CA GLN A 80 23.99 21.41 -10.93
C GLN A 80 23.67 19.94 -11.17
N ASN A 81 23.79 19.50 -12.44
CA ASN A 81 23.61 18.10 -12.83
C ASN A 81 22.28 17.47 -12.35
N GLY A 82 21.20 18.24 -12.30
CA GLY A 82 19.90 17.75 -11.84
C GLY A 82 19.78 17.57 -10.33
N VAL A 83 20.73 18.09 -9.55
CA VAL A 83 20.71 18.10 -8.08
C VAL A 83 20.66 19.53 -7.58
N LEU A 84 19.65 19.86 -6.77
CA LEU A 84 19.63 21.09 -5.98
C LEU A 84 20.37 20.85 -4.67
N GLY A 85 21.13 21.85 -4.24
CA GLY A 85 21.88 21.84 -2.99
C GLY A 85 21.71 23.14 -2.23
N CYS A 86 21.56 23.05 -0.92
CA CYS A 86 21.59 24.22 -0.04
C CYS A 86 22.46 23.92 1.17
N THR A 87 23.33 24.87 1.49
CA THR A 87 24.12 24.89 2.71
C THR A 87 23.82 26.19 3.44
N PHE A 88 23.53 26.14 4.73
CA PHE A 88 23.23 27.33 5.51
C PHE A 88 23.51 27.09 6.99
N ILE A 89 23.64 28.19 7.74
CA ILE A 89 23.78 28.17 9.19
C ILE A 89 22.50 28.69 9.82
N SER A 90 21.95 27.96 10.79
CA SER A 90 20.81 28.42 11.59
C SER A 90 21.19 28.57 13.05
N LYS A 91 20.80 29.70 13.64
CA LYS A 91 20.78 29.95 15.09
C LYS A 91 19.36 30.08 15.63
N ASN A 92 18.35 29.72 14.82
CA ASN A 92 16.96 29.78 15.24
C ASN A 92 16.67 28.68 16.28
N ALA A 93 15.76 28.98 17.20
CA ALA A 93 15.20 27.95 18.07
C ALA A 93 14.33 26.98 17.27
N ILE A 94 14.37 25.70 17.67
CA ILE A 94 13.47 24.67 17.16
C ILE A 94 12.16 24.80 17.91
N PHE A 95 11.05 24.94 17.18
CA PHE A 95 9.72 25.05 17.76
C PHE A 95 8.92 23.79 17.44
N THR A 96 8.38 23.14 18.46
CA THR A 96 7.48 21.99 18.32
C THR A 96 6.28 22.14 19.27
N SER A 97 5.31 21.24 19.20
CA SER A 97 4.11 21.26 20.05
C SER A 97 4.39 21.39 21.55
N SER A 98 5.52 20.84 22.02
CA SER A 98 5.89 20.81 23.43
C SER A 98 7.01 21.78 23.82
N ASN A 99 7.70 22.41 22.85
CA ASN A 99 8.93 23.16 23.12
C ASN A 99 9.01 24.49 22.36
N PHE A 100 9.29 25.57 23.10
CA PHE A 100 9.50 26.93 22.59
C PHE A 100 10.94 27.44 22.77
N SER A 101 11.90 26.58 23.13
CA SER A 101 13.27 26.98 23.48
C SER A 101 14.32 26.09 22.85
N PHE A 102 15.42 26.70 22.37
CA PHE A 102 16.60 26.00 21.86
C PHE A 102 17.45 25.48 23.01
N THR A 103 17.54 24.17 23.19
CA THR A 103 18.61 23.55 23.98
C THR A 103 19.28 22.46 23.17
N SER A 104 20.61 22.48 23.12
CA SER A 104 21.43 21.58 22.28
C SER A 104 21.27 20.09 22.60
N ASP A 105 20.74 19.76 23.79
CA ASP A 105 20.57 18.40 24.30
C ASP A 105 19.14 17.86 24.18
N GLN A 106 18.21 18.65 23.63
CA GLN A 106 16.86 18.16 23.38
C GLN A 106 16.84 17.12 22.26
N LEU A 107 16.00 16.10 22.45
CA LEU A 107 15.86 14.98 21.54
C LEU A 107 14.61 15.15 20.68
N PHE A 108 14.80 15.18 19.36
CA PHE A 108 13.72 15.29 18.37
C PHE A 108 13.77 14.13 17.39
N TYR A 109 12.63 13.78 16.80
CA TYR A 109 12.63 12.98 15.59
C TYR A 109 13.00 13.85 14.39
N LEU A 110 13.81 13.28 13.50
CA LEU A 110 14.14 13.89 12.21
C LEU A 110 13.15 13.40 11.15
N LEU A 111 12.44 14.34 10.54
CA LEU A 111 11.60 14.12 9.38
C LEU A 111 12.32 14.68 8.15
N LEU A 112 12.37 13.94 7.05
CA LEU A 112 12.96 14.37 5.79
C LEU A 112 12.02 14.01 4.65
N VAL A 113 11.81 14.94 3.73
CA VAL A 113 10.95 14.76 2.57
C VAL A 113 11.58 15.38 1.33
N TYR A 114 11.18 14.90 0.16
CA TYR A 114 11.40 15.62 -1.09
C TYR A 114 10.18 15.49 -1.99
N GLY A 115 9.97 16.46 -2.85
CA GLY A 115 8.83 16.47 -3.77
C GLY A 115 9.04 17.41 -4.92
N SER A 116 8.09 17.44 -5.85
CA SER A 116 8.08 18.43 -6.93
C SER A 116 7.64 19.80 -6.43
N SER A 117 8.03 20.83 -7.17
CA SER A 117 7.61 22.20 -6.95
C SER A 117 7.06 22.78 -8.26
N SER A 118 6.03 23.60 -8.18
CA SER A 118 5.43 24.30 -9.32
C SER A 118 5.35 25.79 -9.05
N ASN A 119 5.99 26.61 -9.88
CA ASN A 119 6.02 28.07 -9.75
C ASN A 119 6.42 28.58 -8.34
N GLY A 120 7.38 27.90 -7.70
CA GLY A 120 7.83 28.24 -6.34
C GLY A 120 6.94 27.72 -5.21
N ILE A 121 5.87 26.98 -5.52
CA ILE A 121 4.98 26.34 -4.56
C ILE A 121 5.36 24.86 -4.47
N ILE A 122 5.58 24.37 -3.25
CA ILE A 122 5.85 22.95 -3.01
C ILE A 122 4.58 22.13 -3.20
N MET A 123 4.70 20.97 -3.85
CA MET A 123 3.63 19.98 -3.94
C MET A 123 3.78 18.94 -2.82
N LYS A 124 2.79 18.05 -2.70
CA LYS A 124 2.90 16.89 -1.80
C LYS A 124 4.21 16.15 -2.07
N HIS A 125 4.93 15.82 -1.00
CA HIS A 125 6.21 15.11 -1.12
C HIS A 125 6.01 13.74 -1.76
N GLN A 126 6.99 13.31 -2.57
CA GLN A 126 6.99 12.03 -3.28
C GLN A 126 7.58 10.89 -2.46
N ASN A 127 8.26 11.21 -1.37
CA ASN A 127 8.80 10.25 -0.44
C ASN A 127 9.06 10.96 0.88
N ASP A 128 8.99 10.19 1.96
CA ASP A 128 9.29 10.66 3.28
C ASP A 128 10.27 9.72 3.98
N TYR A 129 10.86 10.26 5.04
CA TYR A 129 11.72 9.57 5.94
C TYR A 129 11.43 10.13 7.32
N SER A 130 11.26 9.22 8.28
CA SER A 130 11.10 9.52 9.68
C SER A 130 12.08 8.65 10.44
N SER A 131 12.85 9.27 11.34
CA SER A 131 13.79 8.57 12.20
C SER A 131 13.09 7.59 13.14
N SER A 132 13.68 6.43 13.40
CA SER A 132 13.15 5.44 14.36
C SER A 132 13.28 5.86 15.83
N GLN A 133 14.16 6.81 16.12
CA GLN A 133 14.49 7.26 17.48
C GLN A 133 14.70 8.77 17.51
N LYS A 134 14.49 9.36 18.69
CA LYS A 134 14.82 10.76 18.92
C LYS A 134 16.33 10.96 18.98
N MET A 135 16.78 12.13 18.55
CA MET A 135 18.20 12.47 18.39
C MET A 135 18.46 13.91 18.77
N ALA A 136 19.63 14.14 19.37
CA ALA A 136 20.15 15.47 19.65
C ALA A 136 21.00 15.96 18.48
N LEU A 137 21.01 17.27 18.24
CA LEU A 137 21.85 17.89 17.20
C LEU A 137 23.36 17.73 17.47
N THR A 138 23.74 17.40 18.71
CA THR A 138 25.12 17.18 19.16
C THR A 138 25.66 15.80 18.84
N SER A 139 24.81 14.84 18.46
CA SER A 139 25.20 13.44 18.28
C SER A 139 25.16 13.03 16.81
N PRO A 140 26.29 13.12 16.08
CA PRO A 140 26.35 12.66 14.70
C PRO A 140 26.21 11.13 14.67
N ALA A 141 25.09 10.64 14.12
CA ALA A 141 24.82 9.22 13.93
C ALA A 141 24.11 8.97 12.60
N VAL A 142 24.31 7.80 12.02
CA VAL A 142 23.45 7.31 10.94
C VAL A 142 22.12 6.92 11.55
N VAL A 143 21.04 7.54 11.06
CA VAL A 143 19.72 7.40 11.66
C VAL A 143 18.92 6.35 10.88
N PRO A 144 18.41 5.29 11.53
CA PRO A 144 17.54 4.31 10.86
C PRO A 144 16.14 4.90 10.62
N SER A 145 15.44 4.43 9.58
CA SER A 145 14.03 4.79 9.36
C SER A 145 13.09 4.05 10.31
N ASP A 146 11.91 4.61 10.54
CA ASP A 146 10.87 4.10 11.43
C ASP A 146 10.14 2.82 10.95
N GLY A 147 10.43 2.34 9.75
CA GLY A 147 9.82 1.13 9.20
C GLY A 147 8.40 1.31 8.64
N LYS A 148 7.79 2.49 8.72
CA LYS A 148 6.40 2.72 8.31
C LYS A 148 6.18 2.41 6.83
N GLN A 149 7.12 2.82 5.97
CA GLN A 149 7.06 2.55 4.53
C GLN A 149 7.06 1.04 4.21
N GLN A 150 7.77 0.23 4.99
CA GLN A 150 7.77 -1.23 4.83
C GLN A 150 6.41 -1.83 5.23
N MET A 151 5.72 -1.26 6.23
CA MET A 151 4.41 -1.74 6.67
C MET A 151 3.34 -1.53 5.61
N ILE A 152 3.29 -0.36 4.97
CA ILE A 152 2.28 -0.09 3.93
C ILE A 152 2.56 -0.89 2.64
N ARG A 153 3.84 -1.13 2.30
CA ARG A 153 4.22 -2.05 1.23
C ARG A 153 3.79 -3.48 1.53
N ALA A 154 4.04 -3.96 2.76
CA ALA A 154 3.60 -5.28 3.19
C ALA A 154 2.07 -5.41 3.17
N HIS A 155 1.33 -4.38 3.59
CA HIS A 155 -0.13 -4.31 3.43
C HIS A 155 -0.55 -4.53 1.97
N GLY A 156 0.00 -3.75 1.04
CA GLY A 156 -0.30 -3.88 -0.39
C GLY A 156 -0.01 -5.29 -0.92
N CYS A 157 1.18 -5.83 -0.64
CA CYS A 157 1.59 -7.17 -1.05
C CYS A 157 0.66 -8.27 -0.52
N LEU A 158 0.28 -8.20 0.76
CA LEU A 158 -0.64 -9.17 1.37
C LEU A 158 -2.05 -9.05 0.80
N MET A 159 -2.52 -7.83 0.48
CA MET A 159 -3.81 -7.63 -0.17
C MET A 159 -3.83 -8.18 -1.60
N LEU A 160 -2.77 -7.98 -2.39
CA LEU A 160 -2.67 -8.61 -3.71
C LEU A 160 -2.64 -10.14 -3.58
N LEU A 161 -1.87 -10.70 -2.66
CA LEU A 161 -1.83 -12.14 -2.41
C LEU A 161 -3.22 -12.68 -2.00
N ALA A 162 -3.92 -12.02 -1.09
CA ALA A 162 -5.25 -12.45 -0.65
C ALA A 162 -6.27 -12.41 -1.80
N TRP A 163 -6.33 -11.31 -2.55
CA TRP A 163 -7.46 -11.02 -3.44
C TRP A 163 -7.22 -11.34 -4.91
N MET A 164 -5.95 -11.45 -5.33
CA MET A 164 -5.58 -11.84 -6.71
C MET A 164 -5.22 -13.32 -6.85
N THR A 165 -4.84 -14.01 -5.76
CA THR A 165 -4.48 -15.43 -5.84
C THR A 165 -5.30 -16.30 -4.90
N LEU A 166 -5.22 -16.10 -3.58
CA LEU A 166 -5.86 -17.02 -2.63
C LEU A 166 -7.39 -17.05 -2.82
N CYS A 167 -8.03 -15.89 -2.93
CA CYS A 167 -9.48 -15.78 -3.16
C CYS A 167 -9.91 -16.45 -4.48
N PRO A 168 -9.37 -16.09 -5.65
CA PRO A 168 -9.73 -16.76 -6.90
C PRO A 168 -9.46 -18.27 -6.90
N VAL A 169 -8.33 -18.73 -6.33
CA VAL A 169 -8.02 -20.16 -6.20
C VAL A 169 -9.09 -20.88 -5.38
N GLY A 170 -9.47 -20.37 -4.21
CA GLY A 170 -10.51 -21.02 -3.41
C GLY A 170 -11.89 -21.01 -4.06
N MET A 171 -12.23 -19.97 -4.84
CA MET A 171 -13.44 -19.96 -5.66
C MET A 171 -13.41 -21.01 -6.77
N MET A 172 -12.27 -21.17 -7.46
CA MET A 172 -12.08 -22.19 -8.50
C MET A 172 -12.18 -23.61 -7.93
N VAL A 173 -11.59 -23.87 -6.76
CA VAL A 173 -11.70 -25.15 -6.06
C VAL A 173 -13.18 -25.50 -5.82
N ALA A 174 -13.96 -24.56 -5.30
CA ALA A 174 -15.39 -24.78 -5.05
C ALA A 174 -16.22 -24.97 -6.33
N ARG A 175 -15.80 -24.37 -7.45
CA ARG A 175 -16.51 -24.44 -8.73
C ARG A 175 -16.17 -25.70 -9.53
N TYR A 176 -14.88 -26.02 -9.66
CA TYR A 176 -14.39 -27.07 -10.57
C TYR A 176 -14.06 -28.37 -9.84
N LEU A 177 -13.34 -28.32 -8.72
CA LEU A 177 -13.00 -29.54 -7.97
C LEU A 177 -14.23 -30.17 -7.31
N ARG A 178 -15.25 -29.38 -6.96
CA ARG A 178 -16.54 -29.90 -6.46
C ARG A 178 -17.19 -30.93 -7.39
N ARG A 179 -17.02 -30.79 -8.72
CA ARG A 179 -17.63 -31.68 -9.71
C ARG A 179 -16.76 -32.91 -10.01
N SER A 180 -15.46 -32.84 -9.71
CA SER A 180 -14.46 -33.83 -10.11
C SER A 180 -13.93 -34.68 -8.95
N SER A 181 -13.93 -34.18 -7.71
CA SER A 181 -13.38 -34.92 -6.58
C SER A 181 -14.43 -35.86 -5.98
N GLN A 182 -14.38 -37.15 -6.33
CA GLN A 182 -14.97 -38.22 -5.52
C GLN A 182 -14.07 -38.62 -4.34
N VAL A 183 -12.91 -37.97 -4.21
CA VAL A 183 -11.92 -38.22 -3.17
C VAL A 183 -12.34 -37.52 -1.88
N GLN A 184 -12.32 -38.28 -0.78
CA GLN A 184 -12.56 -37.77 0.57
C GLN A 184 -11.27 -37.65 1.36
N MET A 185 -11.22 -36.64 2.23
CA MET A 185 -10.13 -36.40 3.17
C MET A 185 -10.75 -36.03 4.52
N PHE A 186 -10.34 -36.72 5.60
CA PHE A 186 -10.92 -36.56 6.94
C PHE A 186 -12.46 -36.68 6.97
N GLY A 187 -13.02 -37.60 6.19
CA GLY A 187 -14.46 -37.84 6.10
C GLY A 187 -15.27 -36.69 5.47
N LYS A 188 -14.60 -35.74 4.81
CA LYS A 188 -15.22 -34.66 4.02
C LYS A 188 -14.72 -34.71 2.59
N ASP A 189 -15.50 -34.16 1.66
CA ASP A 189 -15.04 -34.05 0.27
C ASP A 189 -13.77 -33.20 0.19
N LEU A 190 -12.79 -33.65 -0.58
CA LEU A 190 -11.49 -32.99 -0.70
C LEU A 190 -11.61 -31.52 -1.12
N TRP A 191 -12.47 -31.22 -2.10
CA TRP A 191 -12.70 -29.83 -2.55
C TRP A 191 -13.14 -28.92 -1.40
N PHE A 192 -13.94 -29.44 -0.46
CA PHE A 192 -14.47 -28.66 0.65
C PHE A 192 -13.37 -28.35 1.66
N VAL A 193 -12.49 -29.32 1.93
CA VAL A 193 -11.32 -29.15 2.80
C VAL A 193 -10.34 -28.13 2.21
N ILE A 194 -10.02 -28.24 0.92
CA ILE A 194 -9.14 -27.27 0.24
C ILE A 194 -9.79 -25.87 0.24
N HIS A 195 -11.07 -25.76 -0.13
CA HIS A 195 -11.78 -24.48 -0.17
C HIS A 195 -11.77 -23.78 1.18
N ILE A 196 -12.19 -24.45 2.26
CA ILE A 196 -12.22 -23.82 3.60
C ILE A 196 -10.81 -23.44 4.06
N SER A 197 -9.79 -24.23 3.74
CA SER A 197 -8.41 -23.95 4.12
C SER A 197 -7.89 -22.69 3.41
N VAL A 198 -8.03 -22.61 2.08
CA VAL A 198 -7.59 -21.47 1.28
C VAL A 198 -8.38 -20.20 1.62
N MET A 199 -9.70 -20.29 1.83
CA MET A 199 -10.51 -19.15 2.25
C MET A 199 -10.17 -18.68 3.66
N SER A 200 -9.84 -19.58 4.59
CA SER A 200 -9.38 -19.20 5.93
C SER A 200 -8.07 -18.45 5.88
N ILE A 201 -7.10 -18.92 5.08
CA ILE A 201 -5.83 -18.21 4.86
C ILE A 201 -6.08 -16.84 4.23
N THR A 202 -7.00 -16.74 3.27
CA THR A 202 -7.38 -15.45 2.65
C THR A 202 -7.87 -14.44 3.70
N VAL A 203 -8.77 -14.86 4.60
CA VAL A 203 -9.30 -14.01 5.67
C VAL A 203 -8.20 -13.60 6.66
N VAL A 204 -7.36 -14.54 7.11
CA VAL A 204 -6.25 -14.26 8.04
C VAL A 204 -5.26 -13.27 7.42
N THR A 205 -4.85 -13.49 6.17
CA THR A 205 -3.97 -12.58 5.43
C THR A 205 -4.59 -11.18 5.30
N THR A 206 -5.90 -11.10 5.02
CA THR A 206 -6.63 -9.82 4.94
C THR A 206 -6.63 -9.09 6.28
N ILE A 207 -6.84 -9.79 7.40
CA ILE A 207 -6.80 -9.21 8.75
C ILE A 207 -5.40 -8.67 9.05
N ILE A 208 -4.35 -9.46 8.81
CA ILE A 208 -2.96 -9.04 9.04
C ILE A 208 -2.64 -7.79 8.22
N ALA A 209 -2.99 -7.79 6.92
CA ALA A 209 -2.79 -6.65 6.06
C ALA A 209 -3.52 -5.41 6.57
N PHE A 210 -4.76 -5.56 7.04
CA PHE A 210 -5.54 -4.46 7.62
C PHE A 210 -4.89 -3.89 8.88
N ILE A 211 -4.39 -4.74 9.78
CA ILE A 211 -3.64 -4.31 10.98
C ILE A 211 -2.40 -3.49 10.58
N LEU A 212 -1.65 -3.92 9.57
CA LEU A 212 -0.47 -3.18 9.10
C LEU A 212 -0.83 -1.78 8.60
N ALA A 213 -1.94 -1.62 7.88
CA ALA A 213 -2.39 -0.30 7.40
C ALA A 213 -2.80 0.63 8.55
N PHE A 214 -3.51 0.12 9.56
CA PHE A 214 -3.86 0.93 10.75
C PHE A 214 -2.64 1.33 11.56
N SER A 215 -1.69 0.41 11.73
CA SER A 215 -0.44 0.69 12.42
C SER A 215 0.46 1.69 11.65
N TYR A 216 0.37 1.71 10.31
CA TYR A 216 1.02 2.73 9.47
C TYR A 216 0.40 4.12 9.69
N LEU A 217 -0.94 4.21 9.66
CA LEU A 217 -1.63 5.51 9.79
C LEU A 217 -1.57 6.08 11.21
N GLY A 218 -1.55 5.23 12.24
CA GLY A 218 -1.66 5.64 13.64
C GLY A 218 -3.03 6.20 14.01
N GLY A 219 -4.04 6.04 13.15
CA GLY A 219 -5.36 6.63 13.28
C GLY A 219 -6.24 6.34 12.07
N TRP A 220 -7.30 7.14 11.90
CA TRP A 220 -8.22 7.04 10.76
C TRP A 220 -8.05 8.22 9.81
N GLU A 221 -7.98 7.92 8.52
CA GLU A 221 -8.05 8.92 7.45
C GLU A 221 -9.23 8.60 6.52
N TYR A 222 -9.98 9.63 6.15
CA TYR A 222 -11.09 9.48 5.22
C TYR A 222 -10.58 9.35 3.78
N GLY A 223 -10.97 8.26 3.13
CA GLY A 223 -10.72 8.04 1.71
C GLY A 223 -11.52 6.86 1.17
N ILE A 224 -11.70 6.84 -0.15
CA ILE A 224 -12.52 5.82 -0.82
C ILE A 224 -11.94 4.43 -0.59
N HIS A 225 -10.61 4.29 -0.71
CA HIS A 225 -9.91 3.03 -0.47
C HIS A 225 -10.16 2.47 0.94
N GLN A 226 -10.03 3.32 1.97
CA GLN A 226 -10.22 2.95 3.37
C GLN A 226 -11.66 2.49 3.64
N VAL A 227 -12.66 3.21 3.10
CA VAL A 227 -14.08 2.85 3.25
C VAL A 227 -14.39 1.52 2.55
N LEU A 228 -13.93 1.35 1.30
CA LEU A 228 -14.11 0.09 0.57
C LEU A 228 -13.40 -1.07 1.27
N GLY A 229 -12.18 -0.86 1.78
CA GLY A 229 -11.42 -1.84 2.55
C GLY A 229 -12.13 -2.31 3.81
N CYS A 230 -12.76 -1.40 4.56
CA CYS A 230 -13.60 -1.75 5.71
C CYS A 230 -14.79 -2.63 5.29
N LEU A 231 -15.50 -2.27 4.21
CA LEU A 231 -16.61 -3.07 3.69
C LEU A 231 -16.15 -4.48 3.28
N VAL A 232 -15.02 -4.57 2.58
CA VAL A 232 -14.40 -5.84 2.19
C VAL A 232 -14.06 -6.68 3.42
N LEU A 233 -13.42 -6.12 4.45
CA LEU A 233 -13.10 -6.84 5.68
C LEU A 233 -14.37 -7.35 6.39
N CYS A 234 -15.39 -6.49 6.55
CA CYS A 234 -16.64 -6.88 7.20
C CYS A 234 -17.31 -8.05 6.48
N LEU A 235 -17.46 -7.97 5.16
CA LEU A 235 -18.06 -9.05 4.37
C LEU A 235 -17.20 -10.31 4.37
N ALA A 236 -15.87 -10.18 4.33
CA ALA A 236 -14.95 -11.31 4.42
C ALA A 236 -15.07 -12.07 5.75
N LEU A 237 -15.35 -11.37 6.86
CA LEU A 237 -15.59 -11.98 8.18
C LEU A 237 -17.00 -12.58 8.30
N ILE A 238 -18.00 -11.98 7.65
CA ILE A 238 -19.37 -12.53 7.63
C ILE A 238 -19.41 -13.88 6.92
N GLN A 239 -18.62 -14.09 5.87
CA GLN A 239 -18.60 -15.33 5.11
C GLN A 239 -18.34 -16.62 5.93
N PRO A 240 -17.26 -16.72 6.73
CA PRO A 240 -17.04 -17.87 7.58
C PRO A 240 -18.10 -17.99 8.68
N ILE A 241 -18.62 -16.88 9.23
CA ILE A 241 -19.72 -16.90 10.23
C ILE A 241 -20.95 -17.56 9.62
N LEU A 242 -21.35 -17.16 8.41
CA LEU A 242 -22.44 -17.80 7.67
C LEU A 242 -22.15 -19.27 7.39
N ALA A 243 -20.91 -19.62 7.07
CA ALA A 243 -20.50 -21.01 6.84
C ALA A 243 -20.61 -21.88 8.11
N PHE A 244 -20.39 -21.32 9.31
CA PHE A 244 -20.64 -22.01 10.57
C PHE A 244 -22.14 -22.22 10.84
N MET A 245 -22.99 -21.26 10.45
CA MET A 245 -24.45 -21.37 10.56
C MET A 245 -25.10 -22.28 9.51
N ARG A 246 -24.29 -22.93 8.66
CA ARG A 246 -24.76 -23.75 7.54
C ARG A 246 -25.51 -24.99 8.01
N CYS A 247 -26.78 -25.10 7.62
CA CYS A 247 -27.62 -26.28 7.89
C CYS A 247 -27.10 -27.57 7.21
N ALA A 248 -27.61 -28.74 7.61
CA ALA A 248 -27.29 -30.03 6.98
C ALA A 248 -27.63 -30.04 5.46
N PRO A 249 -26.94 -30.87 4.64
CA PRO A 249 -27.11 -30.87 3.18
C PRO A 249 -28.55 -31.04 2.67
N GLN A 250 -29.36 -31.85 3.37
CA GLN A 250 -30.74 -32.17 3.00
C GLN A 250 -31.78 -31.25 3.68
N HIS A 251 -31.36 -30.22 4.41
CA HIS A 251 -32.28 -29.35 5.16
C HIS A 251 -33.06 -28.42 4.20
N PRO A 252 -34.38 -28.21 4.38
CA PRO A 252 -35.21 -27.44 3.44
C PRO A 252 -34.77 -25.98 3.27
N ARG A 253 -34.16 -25.38 4.31
CA ARG A 253 -33.63 -23.99 4.26
C ARG A 253 -32.21 -23.89 3.71
N ARG A 254 -31.59 -24.98 3.24
CA ARG A 254 -30.22 -24.98 2.71
C ARG A 254 -30.05 -24.04 1.51
N PHE A 255 -31.13 -23.81 0.74
CA PHE A 255 -31.11 -22.88 -0.38
C PHE A 255 -30.85 -21.42 0.06
N LEU A 256 -31.36 -20.98 1.22
CA LEU A 256 -31.12 -19.62 1.73
C LEU A 256 -29.63 -19.40 1.98
N PHE A 257 -29.00 -20.36 2.65
CA PHE A 257 -27.55 -20.34 2.89
C PHE A 257 -26.78 -20.29 1.56
N ASN A 258 -27.11 -21.17 0.61
CA ASN A 258 -26.39 -21.23 -0.67
C ASN A 258 -26.48 -19.89 -1.43
N TRP A 259 -27.67 -19.27 -1.47
CA TRP A 259 -27.89 -17.98 -2.12
C TRP A 259 -27.18 -16.85 -1.38
N ALA A 260 -27.34 -16.76 -0.05
CA ALA A 260 -26.69 -15.72 0.74
C ALA A 260 -25.16 -15.79 0.62
N HIS A 261 -24.58 -16.99 0.81
CA HIS A 261 -23.14 -17.22 0.68
C HIS A 261 -22.62 -16.82 -0.70
N PHE A 262 -23.34 -17.21 -1.76
CA PHE A 262 -22.98 -16.89 -3.15
C PHE A 262 -23.07 -15.38 -3.44
N VAL A 263 -24.19 -14.73 -3.13
CA VAL A 263 -24.39 -13.30 -3.42
C VAL A 263 -23.36 -12.45 -2.66
N ILE A 264 -23.17 -12.72 -1.37
CA ILE A 264 -22.17 -12.01 -0.57
C ILE A 264 -20.77 -12.25 -1.13
N ALA A 265 -20.45 -13.45 -1.65
CA ALA A 265 -19.12 -13.76 -2.18
C ALA A 265 -18.84 -12.98 -3.46
N VAL A 266 -19.82 -12.91 -4.36
CA VAL A 266 -19.72 -12.14 -5.61
C VAL A 266 -19.60 -10.64 -5.30
N SER A 267 -20.45 -10.10 -4.43
CA SER A 267 -20.37 -8.70 -4.01
C SER A 267 -19.02 -8.37 -3.37
N LEU A 268 -18.53 -9.23 -2.48
CA LEU A 268 -17.23 -9.12 -1.84
C LEU A 268 -16.09 -9.09 -2.87
N LYS A 269 -16.09 -10.00 -3.86
CA LYS A 269 -15.06 -10.01 -4.91
C LYS A 269 -15.08 -8.72 -5.75
N LEU A 270 -16.25 -8.20 -6.11
CA LEU A 270 -16.36 -6.94 -6.86
C LEU A 270 -15.84 -5.75 -6.05
N LEU A 271 -16.21 -5.67 -4.77
CA LEU A 271 -15.71 -4.63 -3.87
C LEU A 271 -14.20 -4.75 -3.66
N ALA A 272 -13.66 -5.97 -3.53
CA ALA A 272 -12.23 -6.20 -3.40
C ALA A 272 -11.45 -5.73 -4.63
N VAL A 273 -11.97 -5.98 -5.84
CA VAL A 273 -11.38 -5.43 -7.08
C VAL A 273 -11.34 -3.90 -6.99
N ALA A 274 -12.47 -3.23 -6.73
CA ALA A 274 -12.50 -1.77 -6.59
C ALA A 274 -11.55 -1.25 -5.50
N THR A 275 -11.43 -1.96 -4.38
CA THR A 275 -10.53 -1.62 -3.27
C THR A 275 -9.06 -1.72 -3.70
N VAL A 276 -8.69 -2.77 -4.42
CA VAL A 276 -7.31 -2.95 -4.92
C VAL A 276 -6.95 -1.86 -5.94
N PHE A 277 -7.88 -1.49 -6.84
CA PHE A 277 -7.64 -0.39 -7.79
C PHE A 277 -7.45 0.95 -7.09
N THR A 278 -8.32 1.29 -6.15
CA THR A 278 -8.19 2.55 -5.39
C THR A 278 -6.93 2.57 -4.50
N GLY A 279 -6.52 1.42 -3.96
CA GLY A 279 -5.26 1.32 -3.21
C GLY A 279 -4.03 1.44 -4.11
N MET A 280 -4.08 0.86 -5.30
CA MET A 280 -3.00 0.95 -6.28
C MET A 280 -2.85 2.39 -6.82
N ASP A 281 -3.95 3.10 -7.05
CA ASP A 281 -3.94 4.52 -7.46
C ASP A 281 -3.22 5.42 -6.46
N MET A 282 -3.33 5.12 -5.16
CA MET A 282 -2.61 5.83 -4.10
C MET A 282 -1.11 5.52 -4.07
N MET A 283 -0.66 4.44 -4.72
CA MET A 283 0.75 4.00 -4.72
C MET A 283 1.46 4.23 -6.06
N ASP A 284 0.74 4.27 -7.17
CA ASP A 284 1.29 4.24 -8.52
C ASP A 284 1.60 5.63 -9.08
N SER A 285 2.74 6.19 -8.66
CA SER A 285 3.21 7.49 -9.16
C SER A 285 3.57 7.49 -10.65
N ALA A 286 3.94 6.34 -11.22
CA ALA A 286 4.37 6.20 -12.61
C ALA A 286 3.24 5.76 -13.57
N GLY A 287 2.09 5.35 -13.03
CA GLY A 287 0.90 4.95 -13.79
C GLY A 287 0.99 3.59 -14.50
N TRP A 288 2.06 2.82 -14.30
CA TRP A 288 2.22 1.51 -14.96
C TRP A 288 1.64 0.36 -14.13
N LEU A 289 1.65 0.46 -12.80
CA LEU A 289 1.07 -0.57 -11.92
C LEU A 289 -0.44 -0.67 -12.16
N MET A 290 -1.11 0.46 -12.34
CA MET A 290 -2.52 0.55 -12.67
C MET A 290 -2.84 -0.12 -14.02
N LYS A 291 -1.96 0.03 -15.02
CA LYS A 291 -2.12 -0.64 -16.32
C LYS A 291 -1.97 -2.16 -16.19
N VAL A 292 -0.98 -2.63 -15.43
CA VAL A 292 -0.76 -4.05 -15.16
C VAL A 292 -1.91 -4.66 -14.37
N LEU A 293 -2.43 -3.93 -13.37
CA LEU A 293 -3.61 -4.33 -12.60
C LEU A 293 -4.87 -4.39 -13.48
N GLY A 294 -5.05 -3.42 -14.38
CA GLY A 294 -6.09 -3.45 -15.43
C GLY A 294 -5.98 -4.69 -16.32
N GLY A 295 -4.77 -5.01 -16.78
CA GLY A 295 -4.47 -6.21 -17.54
C GLY A 295 -4.81 -7.50 -16.78
N PHE A 296 -4.47 -7.56 -15.49
CA PHE A 296 -4.84 -8.67 -14.61
C PHE A 296 -6.35 -8.84 -14.50
N ALA A 297 -7.10 -7.76 -14.26
CA ALA A 297 -8.56 -7.83 -14.16
C ALA A 297 -9.20 -8.31 -15.47
N GLY A 298 -8.68 -7.84 -16.62
CA GLY A 298 -9.09 -8.32 -17.93
C GLY A 298 -8.75 -9.80 -18.16
N TRP A 299 -7.56 -10.24 -17.75
CA TRP A 299 -7.13 -11.63 -17.80
C TRP A 299 -8.01 -12.56 -16.95
N GLU A 300 -8.28 -12.18 -15.71
CA GLU A 300 -9.14 -12.94 -14.79
C GLU A 300 -10.55 -13.07 -15.38
N ALA A 301 -11.13 -11.96 -15.87
CA ALA A 301 -12.44 -11.96 -16.51
C ALA A 301 -12.48 -12.84 -17.77
N LEU A 302 -11.49 -12.72 -18.65
CA LEU A 302 -11.37 -13.52 -19.87
C LEU A 302 -11.36 -15.02 -19.56
N LEU A 303 -10.50 -15.45 -18.64
CA LEU A 303 -10.39 -16.87 -18.30
C LEU A 303 -11.66 -17.41 -17.61
N LEU A 304 -12.29 -16.62 -16.74
CA LEU A 304 -13.58 -17.00 -16.16
C LEU A 304 -14.67 -17.17 -17.23
N ILE A 305 -14.72 -16.29 -18.23
CA ILE A 305 -15.65 -16.40 -19.36
C ILE A 305 -15.33 -17.66 -20.19
N LEU A 306 -14.06 -17.90 -20.53
CA LEU A 306 -13.67 -19.07 -21.31
C LEU A 306 -14.02 -20.38 -20.60
N MET A 307 -13.75 -20.47 -19.29
CA MET A 307 -14.11 -21.64 -18.49
C MET A 307 -15.63 -21.83 -18.41
N GLU A 308 -16.41 -20.75 -18.30
CA GLU A 308 -17.89 -20.82 -18.29
C GLU A 308 -18.44 -21.27 -19.65
N LEU A 309 -17.92 -20.73 -20.76
CA LEU A 309 -18.30 -21.14 -22.11
C LEU A 309 -18.00 -22.62 -22.34
N GLN A 310 -16.84 -23.09 -21.91
CA GLN A 310 -16.46 -24.49 -22.02
C GLN A 310 -17.37 -25.40 -21.17
N ALA A 311 -17.70 -25.00 -19.94
CA ALA A 311 -18.62 -25.75 -19.08
C ALA A 311 -20.03 -25.86 -19.69
N ARG A 312 -20.52 -24.78 -20.32
CA ARG A 312 -21.81 -24.79 -21.05
C ARG A 312 -21.77 -25.66 -22.29
N TRP A 313 -20.70 -25.56 -23.08
CA TRP A 313 -20.54 -26.38 -24.27
C TRP A 313 -20.52 -27.87 -23.94
N ARG A 314 -19.83 -28.27 -22.85
CA ARG A 314 -19.90 -29.65 -22.34
C ARG A 314 -21.30 -30.06 -21.95
N SER A 315 -22.03 -29.20 -21.24
CA SER A 315 -23.40 -29.51 -20.78
C SER A 315 -24.34 -29.69 -21.96
N ALA A 316 -24.16 -28.92 -23.04
CA ALA A 316 -24.90 -29.09 -24.29
C ALA A 316 -24.50 -30.37 -25.05
N ALA A 317 -23.20 -30.69 -25.10
CA ALA A 317 -22.69 -31.89 -25.77
C ALA A 317 -23.04 -33.20 -25.03
N ALA A 318 -23.17 -33.15 -23.70
CA ALA A 318 -23.56 -34.27 -22.85
C ALA A 318 -25.06 -34.63 -22.95
N GLY A 319 -25.86 -33.87 -23.72
CA GLY A 319 -27.20 -34.27 -24.14
C GLY A 319 -27.21 -35.51 -25.06
N GLY A 320 -26.05 -35.94 -25.57
CA GLY A 320 -25.82 -37.27 -26.13
C GLY A 320 -25.16 -38.18 -25.09
N SER A 321 -25.79 -39.31 -24.78
CA SER A 321 -25.37 -40.29 -23.77
C SER A 321 -24.06 -41.01 -24.15
N GLY A 322 -22.91 -40.39 -23.89
CA GLY A 322 -21.59 -41.00 -24.05
C GLY A 322 -20.62 -40.60 -22.93
N PRO A 323 -19.64 -41.46 -22.58
CA PRO A 323 -18.63 -41.13 -21.58
C PRO A 323 -17.81 -39.90 -21.99
N VAL A 324 -17.38 -39.10 -21.00
CA VAL A 324 -16.57 -37.89 -21.22
C VAL A 324 -15.22 -38.29 -21.81
N GLU A 325 -14.91 -37.84 -23.03
CA GLU A 325 -13.64 -38.10 -23.70
C GLU A 325 -12.42 -37.58 -22.91
N PRO A 326 -11.30 -38.33 -22.89
CA PRO A 326 -10.07 -37.95 -22.19
C PRO A 326 -9.50 -36.59 -22.63
N ASP A 327 -9.63 -36.21 -23.91
CA ASP A 327 -9.20 -34.90 -24.44
C ASP A 327 -9.87 -33.71 -23.72
N LYS A 328 -11.13 -33.89 -23.27
CA LYS A 328 -11.89 -32.83 -22.58
C LYS A 328 -11.40 -32.63 -21.15
N VAL A 329 -10.84 -33.63 -20.49
CA VAL A 329 -10.24 -33.47 -19.15
C VAL A 329 -8.92 -32.70 -19.25
N GLN A 330 -8.13 -33.00 -20.28
CA GLN A 330 -6.85 -32.32 -20.52
C GLN A 330 -7.01 -30.82 -20.80
N GLN A 331 -8.06 -30.42 -21.51
CA GLN A 331 -8.38 -29.01 -21.77
C GLN A 331 -8.73 -28.22 -20.49
N ASP A 332 -9.45 -28.82 -19.52
CA ASP A 332 -9.77 -28.14 -18.24
C ASP A 332 -8.51 -27.93 -17.41
N VAL A 333 -7.67 -28.97 -17.33
CA VAL A 333 -6.39 -28.89 -16.62
C VAL A 333 -5.50 -27.81 -17.24
N LEU A 334 -5.46 -27.72 -18.57
CA LEU A 334 -4.72 -26.68 -19.28
C LEU A 334 -5.23 -25.26 -18.96
N LEU A 335 -6.55 -25.06 -18.94
CA LEU A 335 -7.14 -23.74 -18.64
C LEU A 335 -6.94 -23.32 -17.19
N VAL A 336 -7.03 -24.26 -16.24
CA VAL A 336 -6.72 -24.00 -14.83
C VAL A 336 -5.22 -23.72 -14.66
N ALA A 337 -4.35 -24.47 -15.33
CA ALA A 337 -2.91 -24.21 -15.30
C ALA A 337 -2.58 -22.83 -15.88
N LEU A 338 -3.19 -22.47 -17.02
CA LEU A 338 -3.05 -21.16 -17.64
C LEU A 338 -3.52 -20.03 -16.71
N PHE A 339 -4.66 -20.24 -16.03
CA PHE A 339 -5.15 -19.31 -15.02
C PHE A 339 -4.14 -19.06 -13.91
N LEU A 340 -3.60 -20.13 -13.33
CA LEU A 340 -2.65 -20.03 -12.23
C LEU A 340 -1.34 -19.39 -12.66
N THR A 341 -0.79 -19.74 -13.82
CA THR A 341 0.48 -19.18 -14.33
C THR A 341 0.33 -17.70 -14.70
N GLY A 342 -0.77 -17.32 -15.36
CA GLY A 342 -1.06 -15.94 -15.68
C GLY A 342 -1.24 -15.08 -14.43
N ASN A 343 -2.02 -15.55 -13.44
CA ASN A 343 -2.19 -14.84 -12.18
C ASN A 343 -0.87 -14.67 -11.43
N LEU A 344 -0.02 -15.69 -11.43
CA LEU A 344 1.29 -15.62 -10.81
C LEU A 344 2.20 -14.59 -11.51
N ALA A 345 2.20 -14.54 -12.83
CA ALA A 345 2.99 -13.56 -13.59
C ALA A 345 2.57 -12.12 -13.29
N PHE A 346 1.26 -11.83 -13.29
CA PHE A 346 0.73 -10.52 -12.91
C PHE A 346 1.03 -10.17 -11.46
N LEU A 347 0.86 -11.12 -10.53
CA LEU A 347 1.17 -10.91 -9.12
C LEU A 347 2.66 -10.57 -8.95
N ILE A 348 3.58 -11.32 -9.55
CA ILE A 348 5.02 -11.07 -9.45
C ILE A 348 5.35 -9.66 -9.98
N ALA A 349 4.81 -9.28 -11.15
CA ALA A 349 5.04 -7.97 -11.72
C ALA A 349 4.59 -6.83 -10.77
N LEU A 350 3.40 -6.97 -10.17
CA LEU A 350 2.89 -5.99 -9.21
C LEU A 350 3.68 -5.99 -7.90
N LEU A 351 4.10 -7.14 -7.38
CA LEU A 351 4.91 -7.22 -6.16
C LEU A 351 6.29 -6.60 -6.35
N VAL A 352 6.95 -6.87 -7.48
CA VAL A 352 8.22 -6.20 -7.86
C VAL A 352 7.99 -4.70 -7.97
N GLY A 353 6.89 -4.31 -8.60
CA GLY A 353 6.49 -2.93 -8.74
C GLY A 353 6.29 -2.20 -7.41
N ILE A 354 5.57 -2.79 -6.45
CA ILE A 354 5.40 -2.26 -5.09
C ILE A 354 6.76 -2.18 -4.36
N GLY A 355 7.63 -3.17 -4.53
CA GLY A 355 8.97 -3.16 -3.94
C GLY A 355 9.85 -2.03 -4.47
N GLN A 356 9.66 -1.63 -5.74
CA GLN A 356 10.37 -0.54 -6.40
C GLN A 356 9.66 0.82 -6.27
N ALA A 357 8.38 0.84 -5.92
CA ALA A 357 7.58 2.06 -5.82
C ALA A 357 8.11 2.95 -4.69
N VAL A 358 8.51 4.16 -5.08
CA VAL A 358 8.80 5.29 -4.20
C VAL A 358 7.45 5.94 -3.88
N HIS A 359 7.02 5.92 -2.63
CA HIS A 359 5.64 6.23 -2.21
C HIS A 359 5.36 7.73 -2.12
N SER A 360 4.40 8.20 -2.94
CA SER A 360 3.88 9.59 -3.02
C SER A 360 2.88 10.02 -1.96
#